data_AF-A0A7J8ZZP2-F1
#
_entry.id   AF-A0A7J8ZZP2-F1
#
_cell.length_a   1.000
_cell.length_b   1.000
_cell.length_c   1.000
_cell.angle_alpha   90.00
_cell.angle_beta   90.00
_cell.angle_gamma   90.00
#
_symmetry.space_group_name_H-M   'P 1'
#
loop_
_entity.id
_entity.type
_entity.pdbx_description
1 polymer ?
#
loop_
_entity_poly.entity_id
_entity_poly.type
_entity_poly.pdbx_seq_one_letter_code
_entity_poly.pdbx_strand_id
1 'polypeptide(L)' 'MACVNHDTGLVDSKKFGLLANWRREYTMEDILTQLKKEMAASHNRKLVQPPEGTYF' A
#
# COMPACT_ATOMS: atom_id res chain seq x y z
N MET A 1 2.90 -9.22 -3.45
CA MET A 1 1.54 -9.61 -3.01
C MET A 1 0.90 -8.32 -2.54
N ALA A 2 -0.16 -7.85 -3.19
CA ALA A 2 -0.69 -6.51 -2.96
C ALA A 2 -1.05 -6.31 -1.48
N CYS A 3 -0.67 -5.16 -0.93
CA CYS A 3 -0.88 -4.80 0.48
C CYS A 3 -2.20 -4.07 0.73
N VAL A 4 -3.07 -3.94 -0.29
CA VAL A 4 -4.38 -3.29 -0.22
C VAL A 4 -5.47 -4.30 -0.58
N ASN A 5 -6.56 -4.31 0.19
CA ASN A 5 -7.74 -5.11 -0.10
C ASN A 5 -8.55 -4.48 -1.24
N HIS A 6 -8.85 -5.26 -2.28
CA HIS A 6 -9.52 -4.79 -3.50
C HIS A 6 -11.02 -4.50 -3.35
N ASP A 7 -11.65 -4.92 -2.24
CA ASP A 7 -13.08 -4.74 -2.00
C ASP A 7 -13.36 -3.59 -1.02
N THR A 8 -12.36 -3.22 -0.20
CA THR A 8 -12.54 -2.26 0.92
C THR A 8 -11.54 -1.10 0.92
N GLY A 9 -10.46 -1.18 0.13
CA GLY A 9 -9.38 -0.20 0.14
C GLY A 9 -8.49 -0.20 1.38
N LEU A 10 -8.74 -1.08 2.35
CA LEU A 10 -7.95 -1.16 3.58
C LEU A 10 -6.56 -1.74 3.31
N VAL A 11 -5.53 -1.13 3.91
CA VAL A 11 -4.17 -1.65 3.90
C VAL A 11 -4.06 -2.83 4.87
N ASP A 12 -3.60 -3.96 4.38
CA ASP A 12 -3.30 -5.15 5.19
C ASP A 12 -1.95 -4.94 5.89
N SER A 13 -2.00 -4.67 7.21
CA SER A 13 -0.82 -4.39 8.03
C SER A 13 0.20 -5.54 8.05
N LYS A 14 -0.22 -6.78 7.80
CA LYS A 14 0.69 -7.93 7.74
C LYS A 14 1.43 -8.02 6.41
N LYS A 15 0.83 -7.48 5.33
CA LYS A 15 1.43 -7.47 3.98
C LYS A 15 2.22 -6.19 3.71
N PHE A 16 1.96 -5.12 4.44
CA PHE A 16 2.70 -3.88 4.32
C PHE A 16 3.87 -3.85 5.32
N GLY A 17 5.08 -4.15 4.83
CA GLY A 17 6.25 -4.44 5.67
C GLY A 17 6.59 -3.40 6.74
N LEU A 18 6.32 -2.11 6.47
CA LEU A 18 6.52 -1.01 7.42
C LEU A 18 5.56 -1.10 8.62
N LEU A 19 4.28 -1.42 8.38
CA LEU A 19 3.32 -1.64 9.45
C LEU A 19 3.52 -2.99 10.14
N ALA A 20 3.92 -4.03 9.40
CA ALA A 20 4.21 -5.35 9.97
C ALA A 20 5.36 -5.32 10.99
N ASN A 21 6.30 -4.39 10.81
CA ASN A 21 7.47 -4.21 11.67
C ASN A 21 7.50 -2.78 12.24
N TRP A 22 6.35 -2.29 12.71
CA TRP A 22 6.20 -0.92 13.18
C TRP A 22 7.24 -0.55 14.24
N ARG A 23 7.83 0.64 14.07
CA ARG A 23 8.74 1.26 15.03
C ARG A 23 8.21 2.63 15.42
N ARG A 24 8.48 3.06 16.65
CA ARG A 24 7.95 4.31 17.20
C ARG A 24 8.42 5.55 16.42
N GLU A 25 9.58 5.45 15.79
CA GLU A 25 10.19 6.55 15.04
C GLU A 25 9.55 6.73 13.65
N TYR A 26 8.78 5.74 13.17
CA TYR A 26 8.08 5.88 11.90
C TYR A 26 6.95 6.91 12.01
N THR A 27 6.80 7.63 10.91
CA THR A 27 5.87 8.74 10.76
C THR A 27 4.85 8.44 9.66
N MET A 28 3.84 9.32 9.54
CA MET A 28 2.92 9.28 8.41
C MET A 28 3.63 9.46 7.07
N GLU A 29 4.72 10.24 7.03
CA GLU A 29 5.53 10.42 5.82
C GLU A 29 6.17 9.10 5.38
N ASP A 30 6.69 8.31 6.32
CA ASP A 30 7.28 7.01 6.03
C ASP A 30 6.25 6.05 5.43
N ILE A 31 5.04 6.03 6.00
CA ILE A 31 3.91 5.23 5.49
C ILE A 31 3.60 5.60 4.04
N LEU A 32 3.39 6.89 3.75
CA LEU A 32 3.04 7.36 2.40
C LEU A 32 4.17 7.13 1.40
N THR A 33 5.42 7.36 1.82
CA THR A 33 6.60 7.12 0.99
C THR A 33 6.77 5.65 0.66
N GLN A 34 6.57 4.76 1.63
CA GLN A 34 6.67 3.33 1.40
C GLN A 34 5.51 2.82 0.52
N LEU A 35 4.29 3.35 0.68
CA LEU A 35 3.17 3.00 -0.20
C LEU A 35 3.45 3.40 -1.65
N LYS A 36 4.02 4.58 -1.88
CA LYS A 36 4.48 5.01 -3.22
C LYS A 36 5.54 4.07 -3.81
N LYS A 37 6.48 3.57 -2.98
CA LYS A 37 7.46 2.56 -3.41
C LYS A 37 6.79 1.23 -3.77
N GLU A 38 5.79 0.79 -3.01
CA GLU A 38 5.02 -0.41 -3.32
C GLU A 38 4.30 -0.29 -4.67
N MET A 39 3.72 0.87 -5.00
CA MET A 39 3.09 1.11 -6.31
C MET A 39 4.09 0.92 -7.48
N ALA A 40 5.35 1.32 -7.28
CA ALA A 40 6.41 1.19 -8.28
C ALA A 40 7.05 -0.21 -8.34
N ALA A 41 6.78 -1.08 -7.37
CA ALA A 41 7.36 -2.42 -7.31
C ALA A 41 7.02 -3.24 -8.56
N SER A 42 7.93 -4.11 -8.98
CA SER A 42 7.82 -4.88 -10.24
C SER A 42 6.51 -5.66 -10.37
N HIS A 43 5.97 -6.13 -9.23
CA HIS A 43 4.75 -6.91 -9.15
C HIS A 43 3.47 -6.06 -9.03
N ASN A 44 3.57 -4.76 -8.74
CA ASN A 44 2.41 -3.85 -8.63
C ASN A 44 2.30 -2.88 -9.80
N ARG A 45 3.43 -2.44 -10.40
CA ARG A 45 3.47 -1.41 -11.45
C ARG A 45 2.69 -1.75 -12.74
N LYS A 46 2.29 -3.01 -12.93
CA LYS A 46 1.51 -3.48 -14.09
C LYS A 46 0.10 -3.95 -13.72
N LEU A 47 -0.34 -3.75 -12.48
CA LEU A 47 -1.69 -4.12 -12.07
C LEU A 47 -2.71 -3.20 -12.75
N VAL A 48 -3.77 -3.79 -13.30
CA VAL A 48 -4.93 -3.05 -13.80
C VAL A 48 -5.52 -2.26 -12.64
N GLN A 49 -5.64 -0.95 -12.82
CA GLN A 49 -6.30 -0.06 -11.87
C GLN A 49 -7.79 0.03 -12.18
N PRO A 50 -8.64 0.25 -11.17
CA PRO A 50 -10.03 0.64 -11.42
C PRO A 50 -10.09 1.98 -12.19
N PRO A 51 -11.23 2.32 -12.78
CA PRO A 51 -11.42 3.64 -13.40
C PRO A 51 -11.08 4.77 -12.42
N GLU A 52 -10.43 5.82 -12.91
CA GLU A 52 -10.11 7.00 -12.09
C GLU A 52 -11.40 7.60 -11.50
N GLY A 53 -11.33 8.04 -10.23
CA GLY A 53 -12.49 8.53 -9.49
C GLY A 53 -13.40 7.46 -8.89
N THR A 54 -13.00 6.18 -8.93
CA THR A 54 -13.68 5.11 -8.18
C THR A 54 -13.34 5.19 -6.69
N TYR A 55 -14.34 5.02 -5.83
CA TYR A 55 -14.20 4.92 -4.37
C TYR A 55 -14.71 3.55 -3.90
N PHE A 56 -14.23 3.10 -2.74
CA PHE A 56 -14.73 1.90 -2.05
C PHE A 56 -15.97 2.23 -1.22
#